data_AF-A0A9P6QP98-F1
#
_entry.id   AF-A0A9P6QP98-F1
#
_cell.length_a   1.000
_cell.length_b   1.000
_cell.length_c   1.000
_cell.angle_alpha   90.00
_cell.angle_beta   90.00
_cell.angle_gamma   90.00
#
_symmetry.space_group_name_H-M   'P 1'
#
loop_
_entity.id
_entity.type
_entity.pdbx_description
1 polymer ?
#
loop_
_entity_poly.entity_id
_entity_poly.type
_entity_poly.pdbx_seq_one_letter_code
_entity_poly.pdbx_strand_id
1 'polypeptide(L)'
;MKVPRHRNIATEGALLGSLKQRGVSPDLAIISDDAGQFNVLIHGLCWVHAERLVHKMLPLNDQHREYIARVRDEIWTLYADLKAYKLQPTATVKQTLAARFDAIFTQKTRYATLNRLLRRIHLNKSELLLVLERPEVPLHTNDSERDIRDH
;
A
#
# COMPACT_ATOMS: atom_id res chain seq x y z
N MET A 1 16.40 -23.01 -25.33
CA MET A 1 14.93 -23.12 -25.14
C MET A 1 14.65 -23.30 -23.64
N LYS A 2 13.89 -22.41 -22.99
CA LYS A 2 13.69 -22.36 -21.51
C LYS A 2 12.67 -23.40 -21.00
N VAL A 3 12.71 -24.63 -21.51
CA VAL A 3 11.69 -25.67 -21.24
C VAL A 3 11.46 -25.91 -19.74
N PRO A 4 12.49 -25.96 -18.87
CA PRO A 4 12.28 -26.15 -17.43
C PRO A 4 11.52 -24.98 -16.77
N ARG A 5 11.82 -23.74 -17.18
CA ARG A 5 11.15 -22.54 -16.62
C ARG A 5 9.67 -22.51 -17.00
N HIS A 6 9.33 -22.81 -18.25
CA HIS A 6 7.93 -22.82 -18.69
C HIS A 6 7.14 -23.94 -18.00
N ARG A 7 7.78 -25.11 -17.78
CA ARG A 7 7.17 -26.19 -17.00
C ARG A 7 6.91 -25.78 -15.55
N ASN A 8 7.86 -25.12 -14.89
CA ASN A 8 7.68 -24.66 -13.51
C ASN A 8 6.54 -23.65 -13.39
N ILE A 9 6.49 -22.64 -14.27
CA ILE A 9 5.41 -21.64 -14.27
C ILE A 9 4.04 -22.32 -14.47
N ALA A 10 3.94 -23.27 -15.40
CA ALA A 10 2.70 -24.01 -15.63
C ALA A 10 2.30 -24.86 -14.41
N THR A 11 3.26 -25.53 -13.78
CA THR A 11 3.01 -26.33 -12.57
C THR A 11 2.58 -25.48 -11.38
N GLU A 12 3.26 -24.35 -11.12
CA GLU A 12 2.92 -23.41 -10.04
C GLU A 12 1.53 -22.81 -10.24
N GLY A 13 1.21 -22.38 -11.48
CA GLY A 13 -0.12 -21.89 -11.82
C GLY A 13 -1.21 -22.94 -11.66
N ALA A 14 -0.95 -24.19 -12.10
CA ALA A 14 -1.89 -25.30 -11.94
C ALA A 14 -2.12 -25.67 -10.47
N LEU A 15 -1.06 -25.63 -9.65
CA LEU A 15 -1.14 -25.88 -8.21
C LEU A 15 -1.99 -24.81 -7.51
N LEU A 16 -1.70 -23.53 -7.76
CA LEU A 16 -2.48 -22.42 -7.21
C LEU A 16 -3.95 -22.47 -7.65
N GLY A 17 -4.20 -22.78 -8.93
CA GLY A 17 -5.56 -22.98 -9.47
C GLY A 17 -6.31 -24.14 -8.81
N SER A 18 -5.65 -25.28 -8.61
CA SER A 18 -6.23 -26.43 -7.90
C SER A 18 -6.52 -26.14 -6.43
N LEU A 19 -5.64 -25.41 -5.75
CA LEU A 19 -5.87 -24.97 -4.37
C LEU A 19 -7.12 -24.08 -4.29
N LYS A 20 -7.21 -23.08 -5.17
CA LYS A 20 -8.37 -22.18 -5.26
C LYS A 20 -9.66 -22.95 -5.58
N GLN A 21 -9.63 -23.88 -6.54
CA GLN A 21 -10.79 -24.71 -6.89
C GLN A 21 -11.29 -25.55 -5.71
N ARG A 22 -10.36 -26.04 -4.87
CA ARG A 22 -10.68 -26.82 -3.67
C ARG A 22 -11.03 -25.96 -2.45
N GLY A 23 -11.15 -24.64 -2.63
CA GLY A 23 -11.49 -23.70 -1.55
C GLY A 23 -10.36 -23.43 -0.56
N VAL A 24 -9.11 -23.76 -0.92
CA VAL A 24 -7.95 -23.46 -0.08
C VAL A 24 -7.51 -22.03 -0.34
N SER A 25 -7.66 -21.16 0.67
CA SER A 25 -7.29 -19.73 0.62
C SER A 25 -7.80 -19.00 -0.65
N PRO A 26 -9.10 -19.06 -0.95
CA PRO A 26 -9.67 -18.47 -2.17
C PRO A 26 -9.46 -16.96 -2.23
N ASP A 27 -9.35 -16.34 -1.06
CA ASP A 27 -9.10 -14.93 -0.83
C ASP A 27 -7.68 -14.70 -0.31
N LEU A 28 -6.67 -15.38 -0.85
CA LEU A 28 -5.29 -15.06 -0.49
C LEU A 28 -4.96 -13.62 -0.91
N ALA A 29 -4.57 -12.79 0.06
CA ALA A 29 -4.06 -11.45 -0.20
C ALA A 29 -2.54 -11.46 -0.32
N ILE A 30 -2.02 -10.73 -1.30
CA ILE A 30 -0.59 -10.46 -1.48
C ILE A 30 -0.36 -8.98 -1.25
N ILE A 31 0.57 -8.66 -0.36
CA ILE A 31 0.99 -7.28 -0.09
C ILE A 31 2.37 -7.10 -0.68
N SER A 32 2.50 -6.20 -1.64
CA SER A 32 3.78 -5.90 -2.28
C SER A 32 3.93 -4.41 -2.57
N ASP A 33 5.02 -4.04 -3.22
CA ASP A 33 5.17 -2.72 -3.81
C ASP A 33 4.30 -2.57 -5.08
N ASP A 34 4.43 -1.45 -5.80
CA ASP A 34 3.72 -1.21 -7.08
C ASP A 34 4.37 -1.99 -8.25
N ALA A 35 4.98 -3.16 -7.98
CA ALA A 35 5.59 -4.00 -9.00
C ALA A 35 4.53 -4.92 -9.61
N GLY A 36 4.04 -4.56 -10.80
CA GLY A 36 2.90 -5.22 -11.45
C GLY A 36 3.01 -6.74 -11.67
N GLN A 37 4.20 -7.33 -11.57
CA GLN A 37 4.39 -8.79 -11.59
C GLN A 37 3.76 -9.51 -10.37
N PHE A 38 3.47 -8.78 -9.29
CA PHE A 38 2.83 -9.31 -8.08
C PHE A 38 1.35 -8.93 -7.96
N ASN A 39 0.78 -8.21 -8.94
CA ASN A 39 -0.64 -7.90 -8.98
C ASN A 39 -1.46 -9.13 -9.43
N VAL A 40 -1.51 -10.12 -8.55
CA VAL A 40 -2.24 -11.37 -8.72
C VAL A 40 -3.12 -11.62 -7.50
N LEU A 41 -4.22 -12.36 -7.68
CA LEU A 41 -5.19 -12.65 -6.61
C LEU A 41 -5.83 -11.37 -6.04
N ILE A 42 -5.95 -11.25 -4.73
CA ILE A 42 -6.30 -10.01 -4.05
C ILE A 42 -4.99 -9.30 -3.73
N HIS A 43 -4.79 -8.12 -4.29
CA HIS A 43 -3.56 -7.37 -4.09
C HIS A 43 -3.80 -6.16 -3.19
N GLY A 44 -2.84 -5.90 -2.30
CA GLY A 44 -2.77 -4.69 -1.50
C GLY A 44 -1.37 -4.09 -1.57
N LEU A 45 -1.29 -2.77 -1.40
CA LEU A 45 -0.03 -2.05 -1.50
C LEU A 45 0.62 -1.82 -0.14
N CYS A 46 1.94 -1.93 -0.11
CA CYS A 46 2.74 -1.65 1.06
C CYS A 46 2.79 -0.14 1.37
N TRP A 47 2.34 0.22 2.57
CA TRP A 47 2.31 1.61 3.05
C TRP A 47 3.69 2.25 3.14
N VAL A 48 4.71 1.51 3.57
CA VAL A 48 6.09 2.01 3.64
C VAL A 48 6.61 2.38 2.26
N HIS A 49 6.28 1.58 1.22
CA HIS A 49 6.65 1.91 -0.15
C HIS A 49 5.88 3.13 -0.67
N ALA A 50 4.61 3.29 -0.31
CA ALA A 50 3.83 4.47 -0.66
C ALA A 50 4.38 5.75 0.01
N GLU A 51 4.72 5.70 1.30
CA GLU A 51 5.34 6.82 2.03
C GLU A 51 6.71 7.18 1.45
N ARG A 52 7.51 6.17 1.11
CA ARG A 52 8.85 6.34 0.55
C ARG A 52 8.85 7.17 -0.73
N LEU A 53 7.78 7.11 -1.53
CA LEU A 53 7.63 7.96 -2.73
C LEU A 53 7.62 9.45 -2.35
N VAL A 54 6.97 9.80 -1.23
CA VAL A 54 6.91 11.17 -0.70
C VAL A 54 8.22 11.54 -0.03
N HIS A 55 8.79 10.65 0.79
CA HIS A 55 10.06 10.85 1.48
C HIS A 55 11.22 11.17 0.51
N LYS A 56 11.32 10.44 -0.60
CA LYS A 56 12.40 10.62 -1.59
C LYS A 56 12.22 11.85 -2.49
N MET A 57 11.16 12.64 -2.31
CA MET A 57 11.00 13.85 -3.12
C MET A 57 12.05 14.90 -2.77
N LEU A 58 12.59 15.53 -3.81
CA LEU A 58 13.52 16.63 -3.67
C LEU A 58 12.74 17.95 -3.47
N PRO A 59 12.94 18.68 -2.36
CA PRO A 59 12.42 20.03 -2.21
C PRO A 59 13.24 21.01 -3.07
N LEU A 60 12.58 22.04 -3.60
CA LEU A 60 13.24 23.12 -4.37
C LEU A 60 13.48 24.39 -3.54
N ASN A 61 12.85 24.47 -2.37
CA ASN A 61 12.93 25.56 -1.40
C ASN A 61 12.41 25.05 -0.04
N ASP A 62 12.52 25.86 1.01
CA ASP A 62 12.10 25.47 2.36
C ASP A 62 10.60 25.26 2.47
N GLN A 63 9.79 26.05 1.77
CA GLN A 63 8.34 25.83 1.73
C GLN A 63 7.97 24.45 1.15
N HIS A 64 8.70 23.96 0.13
CA HIS A 64 8.51 22.60 -0.39
C HIS A 64 8.92 21.54 0.63
N ARG A 65 9.99 21.79 1.40
CA ARG A 65 10.43 20.89 2.49
C ARG A 65 9.35 20.77 3.55
N GLU A 66 8.75 21.88 3.97
CA GLU A 66 7.64 21.92 4.91
C GLU A 66 6.41 21.17 4.39
N TYR A 67 6.05 21.34 3.11
CA TYR A 67 4.95 20.59 2.51
C TYR A 67 5.21 19.08 2.50
N ILE A 68 6.43 18.65 2.16
CA ILE A 68 6.80 17.23 2.22
C ILE A 68 6.70 16.71 3.65
N ALA A 69 7.29 17.41 4.62
CA ALA A 69 7.29 17.00 6.03
C ALA A 69 5.85 16.83 6.57
N ARG A 70 5.00 17.84 6.36
CA ARG A 70 3.59 17.79 6.79
C ARG A 70 2.83 16.60 6.20
N VAL A 71 2.99 16.34 4.90
CA VAL A 71 2.32 15.22 4.23
C VAL A 71 2.83 13.89 4.78
N ARG A 72 4.13 13.76 5.05
CA ARG A 72 4.70 12.54 5.65
C ARG A 72 4.12 12.29 7.04
N ASP A 73 4.02 13.32 7.89
CA ASP A 73 3.42 13.20 9.21
C ASP A 73 1.95 12.78 9.14
N GLU A 74 1.20 13.35 8.20
CA GLU A 74 -0.19 12.96 7.93
C GLU A 74 -0.31 11.48 7.52
N ILE A 75 0.59 11.00 6.65
CA ILE A 75 0.65 9.60 6.20
C ILE A 75 1.01 8.67 7.37
N TRP A 76 2.03 8.99 8.16
CA TRP A 76 2.45 8.16 9.29
C TRP A 76 1.39 8.10 10.39
N THR A 77 0.68 9.19 10.61
CA THR A 77 -0.45 9.21 11.54
C THR A 77 -1.60 8.33 11.03
N LEU A 78 -1.95 8.42 9.73
CA LEU A 78 -2.94 7.51 9.13
C LEU A 78 -2.48 6.04 9.23
N TYR A 79 -1.20 5.75 8.99
CA TYR A 79 -0.64 4.41 9.13
C TYR A 79 -0.75 3.87 10.56
N ALA A 80 -0.43 4.68 11.57
CA ALA A 80 -0.60 4.31 12.97
C ALA A 80 -2.06 3.99 13.31
N ASP A 81 -3.00 4.80 12.81
CA ASP A 81 -4.43 4.56 13.01
C ASP A 81 -4.91 3.29 12.28
N LEU A 82 -4.37 3.00 11.09
CA LEU A 82 -4.65 1.74 10.37
C LEU A 82 -4.14 0.53 11.18
N LYS A 83 -2.98 0.64 11.83
CA LYS A 83 -2.49 -0.41 12.76
C LYS A 83 -3.43 -0.59 13.94
N ALA A 84 -3.91 0.49 14.54
CA ALA A 84 -4.87 0.43 15.65
C ALA A 84 -6.22 -0.16 15.20
N TYR A 85 -6.71 0.23 14.03
CA TYR A 85 -7.94 -0.30 13.43
C TYR A 85 -7.91 -1.83 13.29
N LYS A 86 -6.77 -2.43 12.93
CA LYS A 86 -6.62 -3.89 12.84
C LYS A 86 -6.97 -4.60 14.16
N LEU A 87 -6.75 -3.96 15.30
CA LEU A 87 -7.02 -4.53 16.62
C LEU A 87 -8.51 -4.45 17.00
N GLN A 88 -9.20 -3.42 16.52
CA GLN A 88 -10.62 -3.20 16.83
C GLN A 88 -11.36 -2.59 15.62
N PRO A 89 -11.65 -3.40 14.59
CA PRO A 89 -12.28 -2.91 13.37
C PRO A 89 -13.74 -2.54 13.63
N THR A 90 -14.11 -1.29 13.35
CA THR A 90 -15.49 -0.80 13.43
C THR A 90 -15.89 -0.07 12.15
N ALA A 91 -17.18 -0.10 11.80
CA ALA A 91 -17.69 0.58 10.61
C ALA A 91 -17.43 2.11 10.65
N THR A 92 -17.58 2.72 11.84
CA THR A 92 -17.34 4.15 12.04
C THR A 92 -15.87 4.50 11.78
N VAL A 93 -14.92 3.80 12.41
CA VAL A 93 -13.49 4.07 12.22
C VAL A 93 -13.08 3.82 10.78
N LYS A 94 -13.61 2.76 10.14
CA LYS A 94 -13.38 2.48 8.72
C LYS A 94 -13.73 3.67 7.83
N GLN A 95 -14.91 4.26 8.00
CA GLN A 95 -15.35 5.43 7.22
C GLN A 95 -14.45 6.64 7.49
N THR A 96 -14.11 6.89 8.76
CA THR A 96 -13.20 7.97 9.14
C THR A 96 -11.83 7.84 8.48
N LEU A 97 -11.23 6.65 8.48
CA LEU A 97 -9.92 6.40 7.87
C LEU A 97 -9.96 6.53 6.35
N ALA A 98 -11.03 6.05 5.71
CA ALA A 98 -11.23 6.20 4.28
C ALA A 98 -11.38 7.67 3.86
N ALA A 99 -12.08 8.48 4.65
CA ALA A 99 -12.23 9.92 4.40
C ALA A 99 -10.93 10.69 4.68
N ARG A 100 -10.18 10.31 5.72
CA ARG A 100 -8.86 10.86 6.02
C ARG A 100 -7.86 10.60 4.91
N PHE A 101 -7.88 9.40 4.32
CA PHE A 101 -7.10 9.09 3.13
C PHE A 101 -7.42 10.08 1.99
N ASP A 102 -8.70 10.29 1.69
CA ASP A 102 -9.09 11.25 0.64
C ASP A 102 -8.58 12.66 0.95
N ALA A 103 -8.72 13.13 2.19
CA ALA A 103 -8.25 14.44 2.59
C ALA A 103 -6.74 14.61 2.35
N ILE A 104 -5.93 13.61 2.75
CA ILE A 104 -4.47 13.64 2.59
C ILE A 104 -4.07 13.63 1.12
N PHE A 105 -4.65 12.75 0.30
CA PHE A 105 -4.17 12.53 -1.07
C PHE A 105 -4.84 13.43 -2.12
N THR A 106 -5.88 14.17 -1.76
CA THR A 106 -6.52 15.18 -2.65
C THR A 106 -6.16 16.63 -2.31
N GLN A 107 -5.42 16.85 -1.22
CA GLN A 107 -4.97 18.18 -0.83
C GLN A 107 -4.12 18.86 -1.91
N LYS A 108 -4.07 20.20 -1.86
CA LYS A 108 -3.29 21.01 -2.79
C LYS A 108 -2.28 21.88 -2.05
N THR A 109 -1.06 21.86 -2.53
CA THR A 109 0.04 22.74 -2.11
C THR A 109 0.49 23.61 -3.27
N ARG A 110 1.42 24.56 -3.04
CA ARG A 110 2.08 25.28 -4.14
C ARG A 110 3.13 24.43 -4.88
N TYR A 111 3.43 23.22 -4.37
CA TYR A 111 4.36 22.31 -5.02
C TYR A 111 3.65 21.34 -5.97
N ALA A 112 3.63 21.68 -7.27
CA ALA A 112 2.90 20.93 -8.29
C ALA A 112 3.34 19.45 -8.41
N THR A 113 4.63 19.16 -8.24
CA THR A 113 5.16 17.78 -8.29
C THR A 113 4.61 16.93 -7.16
N LEU A 114 4.58 17.46 -5.93
CA LEU A 114 3.96 16.79 -4.78
C LEU A 114 2.47 16.54 -5.05
N ASN A 115 1.72 17.55 -5.50
CA ASN A 115 0.29 17.38 -5.80
C ASN A 115 0.02 16.27 -6.84
N ARG A 116 0.88 16.16 -7.86
CA ARG A 116 0.79 15.10 -8.87
C ARG A 116 1.08 13.72 -8.28
N LEU A 117 2.08 13.62 -7.41
CA LEU A 117 2.39 12.38 -6.72
C LEU A 117 1.22 11.95 -5.82
N LEU A 118 0.67 12.85 -5.01
CA LEU A 118 -0.48 12.55 -4.15
C LEU A 118 -1.68 12.06 -4.95
N ARG A 119 -1.98 12.69 -6.09
CA ARG A 119 -3.02 12.21 -6.99
C ARG A 119 -2.75 10.80 -7.51
N ARG A 120 -1.49 10.48 -7.88
CA ARG A 120 -1.14 9.11 -8.32
C ARG A 120 -1.37 8.11 -7.20
N ILE A 121 -0.96 8.41 -5.97
CA ILE A 121 -1.17 7.53 -4.82
C ILE A 121 -2.67 7.39 -4.53
N HIS A 122 -3.45 8.46 -4.68
CA HIS A 122 -4.91 8.43 -4.50
C HIS A 122 -5.60 7.42 -5.43
N LEU A 123 -5.12 7.26 -6.67
CA LEU A 123 -5.67 6.28 -7.61
C LEU A 123 -5.54 4.83 -7.11
N ASN A 124 -4.58 4.56 -6.22
CA ASN A 124 -4.33 3.25 -5.65
C ASN A 124 -5.06 3.03 -4.30
N LYS A 125 -6.09 3.85 -4.00
CA LYS A 125 -6.81 3.84 -2.71
C LYS A 125 -7.30 2.46 -2.30
N SER A 126 -7.90 1.70 -3.21
CA SER A 126 -8.48 0.38 -2.89
C SER A 126 -7.42 -0.61 -2.43
N GLU A 127 -6.23 -0.56 -3.01
CA GLU A 127 -5.12 -1.45 -2.65
C GLU A 127 -4.42 -1.00 -1.36
N LEU A 128 -4.25 0.31 -1.14
CA LEU A 128 -3.67 0.84 0.09
C LEU A 128 -4.59 0.69 1.30
N LEU A 129 -5.91 0.75 1.09
CA LEU A 129 -6.91 0.60 2.14
C LEU A 129 -7.52 -0.82 2.19
N LEU A 130 -6.91 -1.82 1.56
CA LEU A 130 -7.38 -3.21 1.61
C LEU A 130 -7.60 -3.70 3.06
N VAL A 131 -6.77 -3.24 3.99
CA VAL A 131 -6.87 -3.52 5.44
C VAL A 131 -8.23 -3.14 6.05
N LEU A 132 -8.95 -2.18 5.47
CA LEU A 132 -10.27 -1.75 5.93
C LEU A 132 -11.39 -2.76 5.59
N GLU A 133 -11.14 -3.60 4.59
CA GLU A 133 -11.98 -4.76 4.27
C GLU A 133 -11.43 -6.03 4.93
N ARG A 134 -10.11 -6.08 5.12
CA ARG A 134 -9.37 -7.27 5.55
C ARG A 134 -8.38 -6.95 6.66
N PRO A 135 -8.86 -6.75 7.91
CA PRO A 135 -8.01 -6.35 9.02
C PRO A 135 -6.86 -7.31 9.32
N GLU A 136 -6.89 -8.54 8.82
CA GLU A 136 -5.81 -9.52 8.95
C GLU A 136 -4.59 -9.21 8.05
N VAL A 137 -4.77 -8.55 6.89
CA VAL A 137 -3.67 -8.36 5.92
C VAL A 137 -2.62 -7.39 6.44
N PRO A 138 -1.31 -7.63 6.22
CA PRO A 138 -0.29 -6.71 6.70
C PRO A 138 -0.34 -5.36 5.96
N LEU A 139 0.11 -4.29 6.61
CA LEU A 139 0.22 -2.98 5.98
C LEU A 139 1.55 -2.79 5.24
N HIS A 140 2.50 -3.67 5.52
CA HIS A 140 3.88 -3.59 5.07
C HIS A 140 4.48 -4.99 4.90
N THR A 141 5.57 -5.06 4.14
CA THR A 141 6.35 -6.30 3.98
C THR A 141 7.45 -6.35 5.05
N ASN A 142 7.90 -7.55 5.44
CA ASN A 142 8.97 -7.69 6.46
C ASN A 142 10.25 -6.93 6.08
N ASP A 143 10.59 -6.87 4.79
CA ASP A 143 11.76 -6.12 4.33
C ASP A 143 11.57 -4.62 4.52
N SER A 144 10.37 -4.11 4.19
CA SER A 144 10.04 -2.72 4.46
C SER A 144 9.96 -2.38 5.96
N GLU A 145 9.79 -3.36 6.86
CA GLU A 145 9.86 -3.11 8.31
C GLU A 145 11.28 -2.77 8.78
N ARG A 146 12.30 -3.37 8.16
CA ARG A 146 13.70 -3.05 8.46
C ARG A 146 14.00 -1.59 8.11
N ASP A 147 13.47 -1.13 6.98
CA ASP A 147 13.61 0.26 6.54
C ASP A 147 12.96 1.28 7.50
N ILE A 148 11.97 0.88 8.31
CA ILE A 148 11.38 1.74 9.36
C ILE A 148 12.30 1.83 10.58
N ARG A 149 13.02 0.75 10.92
CA ARG A 149 13.83 0.67 12.14
C ARG A 149 15.15 1.45 12.03
N ASP A 150 15.57 1.75 10.81
CA ASP A 150 16.80 2.50 10.52
C ASP A 150 16.56 4.02 10.40
N HIS A 151 15.42 4.53 10.90
CA HIS A 151 15.03 5.94 10.92
C HIS A 151 14.89 6.50 12.34
#